data_AF-A0A0P9NM59-F1
#
_entry.id   AF-A0A0P9NM59-F1
#
_cell.length_a   1.000
_cell.length_b   1.000
_cell.length_c   1.000
_cell.angle_alpha   90.00
_cell.angle_beta   90.00
_cell.angle_gamma   90.00
#
_symmetry.space_group_name_H-M   'P 1'
#
loop_
_entity.id
_entity.type
_entity.pdbx_description
1 polymer ?
#
loop_
_entity_poly.entity_id
_entity_poly.type
_entity_poly.pdbx_seq_one_letter_code
_entity_poly.pdbx_strand_id
1 'polypeptide(L)' 'MLRCIITTAYESGDSTQGTSRDLAFSVLHMAEMAKAMVDRSLECIV' A
#
# COMPACT_ATOMS: atom_id res chain seq x y z
N MET A 1 -5.03 7.55 6.06
CA MET A 1 -5.03 6.09 6.30
C MET A 1 -4.18 5.33 5.29
N LEU A 2 -4.39 5.48 3.97
CA LEU A 2 -3.61 4.75 2.95
C LEU A 2 -2.08 4.92 3.08
N ARG A 3 -1.60 6.14 3.33
CA ARG A 3 -0.16 6.38 3.57
C ARG A 3 0.40 5.59 4.77
N CYS A 4 -0.36 5.46 5.85
CA CYS A 4 0.05 4.67 7.01
C CYS A 4 0.11 3.17 6.68
N ILE A 5 -0.89 2.66 5.95
CA ILE A 5 -0.92 1.26 5.50
C ILE A 5 0.29 0.95 4.61
N ILE A 6 0.61 1.84 3.67
CA ILE A 6 1.77 1.71 2.79
C ILE A 6 3.06 1.64 3.62
N THR A 7 3.28 2.58 4.54
CA THR A 7 4.48 2.59 5.40
C THR A 7 4.59 1.32 6.24
N THR A 8 3.51 0.90 6.91
CA THR A 8 3.52 -0.30 7.76
C THR A 8 3.71 -1.58 6.96
N ALA A 9 3.07 -1.72 5.79
CA ALA A 9 3.24 -2.90 4.93
C ALA A 9 4.66 -2.99 4.38
N TYR A 10 5.26 -1.85 4.02
CA TYR A 10 6.66 -1.79 3.60
C TYR A 10 7.60 -2.20 4.74
N GLU A 11 7.49 -1.60 5.92
CA GLU A 11 8.34 -1.94 7.08
C GLU A 11 8.18 -3.41 7.51
N SER A 12 6.96 -3.93 7.47
CA SER A 12 6.67 -5.34 7.79
C SER A 12 7.23 -6.30 6.72
N GLY A 13 7.17 -5.94 5.45
CA GLY A 13 7.74 -6.74 4.36
C GLY A 13 9.26 -6.71 4.36
N ASP A 14 9.85 -5.56 4.71
CA ASP A 14 11.30 -5.38 4.78
C ASP A 14 11.93 -6.19 5.92
N SER A 15 11.24 -6.27 7.06
CA SER A 15 11.67 -7.01 8.26
C SER A 15 11.36 -8.52 8.24
N THR A 16 10.72 -9.04 7.20
CA THR A 16 10.34 -10.47 7.08
C THR A 16 10.84 -11.11 5.78
N GLN A 17 10.81 -12.44 5.69
CA GLN A 17 11.19 -13.23 4.51
C GLN A 17 10.15 -14.30 4.18
N GLY A 18 10.20 -14.85 2.96
CA GLY A 18 9.27 -15.88 2.49
C GLY A 18 7.83 -15.39 2.37
N THR A 19 6.86 -16.28 2.59
CA THR A 19 5.43 -16.01 2.34
C THR A 19 4.88 -14.80 3.11
N SER A 20 5.38 -14.51 4.31
CA SER A 20 4.97 -13.33 5.08
C SER A 20 5.40 -12.02 4.41
N ARG A 21 6.59 -12.02 3.79
CA ARG A 21 7.06 -10.89 2.98
C ARG A 21 6.19 -10.73 1.75
N ASP A 22 5.89 -11.82 1.03
CA ASP A 22 5.06 -11.79 -0.17
C ASP A 22 3.66 -11.23 0.12
N LEU A 23 3.07 -11.62 1.26
CA LEU A 23 1.78 -11.09 1.70
C LEU A 23 1.86 -9.60 2.05
N ALA A 24 2.89 -9.17 2.80
CA ALA A 24 3.08 -7.77 3.15
C ALA A 24 3.24 -6.89 1.90
N PHE A 25 4.02 -7.33 0.91
CA PHE A 25 4.14 -6.63 -0.37
C PHE A 25 2.87 -6.68 -1.22
N SER A 26 2.07 -7.75 -1.14
CA SER A 26 0.75 -7.79 -1.79
C SER A 26 -0.19 -6.72 -1.21
N VAL A 27 -0.19 -6.54 0.12
CA VAL A 27 -0.93 -5.47 0.80
C VAL A 27 -0.42 -4.09 0.41
N LEU A 28 0.92 -3.90 0.36
CA LEU A 28 1.54 -2.66 -0.10
C LEU A 28 1.03 -2.26 -1.49
N HIS A 29 1.10 -3.20 -2.44
CA HIS A 29 0.65 -2.97 -3.82
C HIS A 29 -0.84 -2.60 -3.89
N MET A 30 -1.71 -3.32 -3.18
CA MET A 30 -3.14 -2.97 -3.11
C MET A 30 -3.38 -1.58 -2.53
N ALA A 31 -2.62 -1.19 -1.49
CA ALA A 31 -2.75 0.13 -0.87
C ALA A 31 -2.26 1.27 -1.79
N GLU A 32 -1.20 1.04 -2.57
CA GLU A 32 -0.72 1.97 -3.60
C GLU A 32 -1.75 2.16 -4.71
N MET A 33 -2.35 1.07 -5.20
CA MET A 33 -3.44 1.13 -6.18
C MET A 33 -4.65 1.90 -5.63
N ALA A 34 -5.07 1.60 -4.41
CA ALA A 34 -6.16 2.31 -3.75
C ALA A 34 -5.85 3.81 -3.63
N LYS A 35 -4.61 4.18 -3.27
CA LYS A 35 -4.18 5.57 -3.22
C LYS A 35 -4.28 6.24 -4.58
N ALA A 36 -3.76 5.60 -5.63
CA ALA A 36 -3.84 6.13 -6.99
C ALA A 36 -5.29 6.35 -7.45
N MET A 37 -6.19 5.39 -7.19
CA MET A 37 -7.61 5.54 -7.54
C MET A 37 -8.29 6.70 -6.79
N VAL A 38 -7.98 6.88 -5.50
CA VAL A 38 -8.51 7.99 -4.70
C VAL A 38 -7.95 9.33 -5.19
N ASP A 39 -6.65 9.41 -5.44
CA ASP A 39 -6.01 10.62 -5.96
C ASP A 39 -6.64 11.02 -7.30
N ARG A 40 -6.82 10.07 -8.23
CA ARG A 40 -7.50 10.30 -9.51
C ARG A 40 -8.95 10.73 -9.34
N SER A 41 -9.68 10.13 -8.40
CA SER A 41 -11.07 10.51 -8.13
C SER A 41 -11.17 11.94 -7.59
N LEU A 42 -10.20 12.36 -6.78
CA LEU A 42 -10.13 13.71 -6.25
C LEU A 42 -9.72 14.73 -7.32
N GLU A 43 -8.82 14.37 -8.24
CA GLU A 43 -8.49 15.20 -9.41
C GLU A 43 -9.72 15.49 -10.30
N CYS A 44 -10.76 14.65 -10.27
CA CYS A 44 -12.02 14.95 -10.96
C CYS A 44 -12.95 15.91 -10.19
N ILE A 45 -12.70 16.16 -8.91
CA ILE A 45 -13.55 16.98 -8.02
C ILE A 45 -12.99 18.40 -7.83
N VAL A 46 -11.66 18.56 -7.94
CA VAL A 46 -10.92 19.83 -7.74
C VAL A 46 -10.61 20.47 -9.09
#